data_AF-A0A5R9LX26-F1
#
_entry.id   AF-A0A5R9LX26-F1
#
_cell.length_a   1.000
_cell.length_b   1.000
_cell.length_c   1.000
_cell.angle_alpha   90.00
_cell.angle_beta   90.00
_cell.angle_gamma   90.00
#
_symmetry.space_group_name_H-M   'P 1'
#
loop_
_entity.id
_entity.type
_entity.pdbx_description
1 polymer ?
#
loop_
_entity_poly.entity_id
_entity_poly.type
_entity_poly.pdbx_seq_one_letter_code
_entity_poly.pdbx_strand_id
1 'polypeptide(L)'
;MADLTTELLRTLPPQDLAALLPAPVMAGDNAAVILRVVDTALVEVYFAGRITSYGTAVLRIEPITDPALREETLRNAVEALTICRRVALEAHAEHRQAHAARVEEIRAYAISKHEDGTICRDGLDGFLSHFGLQPYETRVRVTYTISGSYEVEDSSEEAATEDAEKYLVPDLTGLDNVDDYSTSFELTVNVSETEG
;
A
#
# COMPACT_ATOMS: atom_id res chain seq x y z
N MET A 1 -15.95 27.67 -34.84
CA MET A 1 -14.96 26.66 -34.42
C MET A 1 -14.36 26.12 -35.70
N ALA A 2 -13.04 26.04 -35.80
CA ALA A 2 -12.40 25.49 -36.99
C ALA A 2 -12.63 23.97 -36.99
N ASP A 3 -13.13 23.44 -38.10
CA ASP A 3 -13.35 21.99 -38.24
C ASP A 3 -12.01 21.28 -38.48
N LEU A 4 -11.79 20.16 -37.79
CA LEU A 4 -10.54 19.43 -37.89
C LEU A 4 -10.44 18.67 -39.21
N THR A 5 -9.37 18.92 -39.97
CA THR A 5 -9.09 18.24 -41.25
C THR A 5 -7.79 17.44 -41.16
N THR A 6 -7.56 16.56 -42.15
CA THR A 6 -6.32 15.79 -42.27
C THR A 6 -5.07 16.68 -42.33
N GLU A 7 -5.18 17.83 -42.99
CA GLU A 7 -4.07 18.78 -43.11
C GLU A 7 -3.73 19.42 -41.76
N LEU A 8 -4.74 19.89 -41.03
CA LEU A 8 -4.56 20.46 -39.69
C LEU A 8 -3.98 19.43 -38.72
N LEU A 9 -4.45 18.18 -38.76
CA LEU A 9 -3.94 17.08 -37.94
C LEU A 9 -2.43 16.82 -38.11
N ARG A 10 -1.87 17.11 -39.29
CA ARG A 10 -0.47 16.83 -39.64
C ARG A 10 0.45 18.04 -39.50
N THR A 11 -0.11 19.24 -39.55
CA THR A 11 0.66 20.48 -39.65
C THR A 11 0.64 21.29 -38.36
N LEU A 12 -0.43 21.19 -37.57
CA LEU A 12 -0.51 21.90 -36.31
C LEU A 12 0.42 21.30 -35.25
N PRO A 13 1.08 22.13 -34.44
CA PRO A 13 1.81 21.65 -33.29
C PRO A 13 0.84 21.03 -32.26
N PRO A 14 1.29 20.07 -31.43
CA PRO A 14 0.43 19.33 -30.50
C PRO A 14 -0.46 20.19 -29.60
N GLN A 15 0.05 21.33 -29.15
CA GLN A 15 -0.66 22.27 -28.27
C GLN A 15 -1.85 22.96 -28.97
N ASP A 16 -1.69 23.34 -30.23
CA ASP A 16 -2.74 24.01 -31.01
C ASP A 16 -3.76 22.99 -31.50
N LEU A 17 -3.28 21.78 -31.84
CA LEU A 17 -4.15 20.66 -32.15
C LEU A 17 -5.01 20.27 -30.95
N ALA A 18 -4.46 20.26 -29.73
CA ALA A 18 -5.22 19.95 -28.52
C ALA A 18 -6.39 20.91 -28.27
N ALA A 19 -6.30 22.17 -28.69
CA ALA A 19 -7.39 23.14 -28.58
C ALA A 19 -8.57 22.85 -29.53
N LEU A 20 -8.37 22.02 -30.57
CA LEU A 20 -9.40 21.58 -31.49
C LEU A 20 -10.03 20.24 -31.10
N LEU A 21 -9.56 19.61 -30.01
CA LEU A 21 -10.01 18.29 -29.55
C LEU A 21 -10.90 18.41 -28.29
N PRO A 22 -11.88 17.51 -28.11
CA PRO A 22 -12.21 16.38 -28.98
C PRO A 22 -12.95 16.79 -30.27
N ALA A 23 -12.63 16.13 -31.38
CA ALA A 23 -13.17 16.48 -32.71
C ALA A 23 -13.88 15.27 -33.36
N PRO A 24 -15.18 15.37 -33.66
CA PRO A 24 -15.90 14.37 -34.45
C PRO A 24 -15.57 14.50 -35.94
N VAL A 25 -15.17 13.40 -36.56
CA VAL A 25 -14.63 13.36 -37.93
C VAL A 25 -15.09 12.09 -38.65
N MET A 26 -15.14 12.13 -39.97
CA MET A 26 -15.25 10.95 -40.83
C MET A 26 -13.85 10.39 -41.09
N ALA A 27 -13.62 9.13 -40.79
CA ALA A 27 -12.40 8.39 -41.17
C ALA A 27 -12.75 7.36 -42.24
N GLY A 28 -12.62 7.75 -43.51
CA GLY A 28 -13.26 7.04 -44.61
C GLY A 28 -14.79 7.14 -44.50
N ASP A 29 -15.49 6.02 -44.60
CA ASP A 29 -16.98 5.99 -44.54
C ASP A 29 -17.56 5.91 -43.12
N ASN A 30 -16.71 6.01 -42.09
CA ASN A 30 -17.10 5.75 -40.72
C ASN A 30 -16.87 6.96 -39.83
N ALA A 31 -17.86 7.29 -39.00
CA ALA A 31 -17.73 8.36 -38.01
C ALA A 31 -16.81 7.94 -36.86
N ALA A 32 -15.96 8.87 -36.42
CA ALA A 32 -14.96 8.71 -35.38
C ALA A 32 -14.86 9.98 -34.54
N VAL A 33 -14.20 9.89 -33.38
CA VAL A 33 -13.81 11.08 -32.60
C VAL A 33 -12.33 11.03 -32.32
N ILE A 34 -11.59 12.06 -32.74
CA ILE A 34 -10.24 12.28 -32.24
C ILE A 34 -10.36 12.85 -30.84
N LEU A 35 -9.86 12.12 -29.85
CA LEU A 35 -10.05 12.41 -28.44
C LEU A 35 -8.98 13.36 -27.90
N ARG A 36 -7.71 13.03 -28.16
CA ARG A 36 -6.54 13.80 -27.70
C ARG A 36 -5.30 13.47 -28.51
N VAL A 37 -4.30 14.32 -28.37
CA VAL A 37 -2.92 14.03 -28.77
C VAL A 37 -2.24 13.23 -27.66
N VAL A 38 -1.66 12.09 -28.00
CA VAL A 38 -0.91 11.23 -27.06
C VAL A 38 0.57 11.52 -27.16
N ASP A 39 1.05 11.76 -28.38
CA ASP A 39 2.42 12.12 -28.70
C ASP A 39 2.42 12.97 -29.99
N THR A 40 3.55 13.60 -30.30
CA THR A 40 3.83 14.41 -31.49
C THR A 40 3.34 13.79 -32.81
N ALA A 41 3.34 12.47 -32.93
CA ALA A 41 2.86 11.75 -34.13
C ALA A 41 1.66 10.82 -33.86
N LEU A 42 1.11 10.80 -32.65
CA LEU A 42 0.06 9.87 -32.24
C LEU A 42 -1.16 10.58 -31.67
N VAL A 43 -2.33 10.20 -32.16
CA VAL A 43 -3.62 10.64 -31.63
C VAL A 43 -4.44 9.45 -31.16
N GLU A 44 -5.19 9.67 -30.10
CA GLU A 44 -6.15 8.70 -29.59
C GLU A 44 -7.50 8.94 -30.26
N VAL A 45 -8.08 7.88 -30.83
CA VAL A 45 -9.29 7.95 -31.63
C VAL A 45 -10.30 6.94 -31.10
N TYR A 46 -11.52 7.40 -30.88
CA TYR A 46 -12.69 6.55 -30.70
C TYR A 46 -13.26 6.18 -32.06
N PHE A 47 -13.30 4.88 -32.34
CA PHE A 47 -13.76 4.31 -33.60
C PHE A 47 -14.41 2.95 -33.37
N ALA A 48 -15.61 2.72 -33.91
CA ALA A 48 -16.31 1.43 -33.85
C ALA A 48 -16.35 0.81 -32.43
N GLY A 49 -16.66 1.63 -31.42
CA GLY A 49 -16.76 1.18 -30.03
C GLY A 49 -15.41 0.95 -29.32
N ARG A 50 -14.29 1.32 -29.94
CA ARG A 50 -12.94 1.13 -29.37
C ARG A 50 -12.17 2.44 -29.34
N ILE A 51 -11.34 2.59 -28.32
CA ILE A 51 -10.37 3.68 -28.21
C ILE A 51 -9.00 3.12 -28.60
N THR A 52 -8.38 3.69 -29.62
CA THR A 52 -7.11 3.21 -30.18
C THR A 52 -6.22 4.37 -30.58
N SER A 53 -4.90 4.18 -30.54
CA SER A 53 -3.93 5.18 -30.98
C SER A 53 -3.60 4.99 -32.46
N TYR A 54 -3.63 6.08 -33.22
CA TYR A 54 -3.25 6.10 -34.64
C TYR A 54 -2.13 7.10 -34.90
N GLY A 55 -1.28 6.77 -35.87
CA GLY A 55 -0.32 7.72 -36.43
C GLY A 55 -1.02 8.79 -37.25
N THR A 56 -0.71 10.07 -37.00
CA THR A 56 -1.28 11.21 -37.75
C THR A 56 -0.91 11.19 -39.24
N ALA A 57 0.21 10.55 -39.59
CA ALA A 57 0.67 10.40 -40.96
C ALA A 57 -0.23 9.47 -41.81
N VAL A 58 -0.80 8.42 -41.20
CA VAL A 58 -1.62 7.42 -41.91
C VAL A 58 -3.12 7.71 -41.82
N LEU A 59 -3.55 8.39 -40.76
CA LEU A 59 -4.95 8.72 -40.56
C LEU A 59 -5.41 9.74 -41.61
N ARG A 60 -6.56 9.46 -42.23
CA ARG A 60 -7.27 10.35 -43.15
C ARG A 60 -8.62 10.66 -42.56
N ILE A 61 -8.91 11.94 -42.38
CA ILE A 61 -10.12 12.45 -41.75
C ILE A 61 -10.72 13.62 -42.52
N GLU A 62 -12.04 13.70 -42.45
CA GLU A 62 -12.84 14.80 -42.97
C GLU A 62 -13.82 15.29 -41.88
N PRO A 63 -14.16 16.59 -41.84
CA PRO A 63 -15.17 17.09 -40.92
C PRO A 63 -16.54 16.42 -41.11
N ILE A 64 -17.22 16.09 -40.01
CA ILE A 64 -18.64 15.72 -40.08
C ILE A 64 -19.47 17.00 -40.27
N THR A 65 -20.10 17.13 -41.43
CA THR A 65 -20.92 18.29 -41.78
C THR A 65 -22.36 18.20 -41.26
N ASP A 66 -22.89 16.98 -41.08
CA ASP A 66 -24.22 16.74 -40.51
C ASP A 66 -24.22 16.92 -38.98
N PRO A 67 -24.96 17.92 -38.44
CA PRO A 67 -25.04 18.15 -37.01
C PRO A 67 -25.59 16.97 -36.21
N ALA A 68 -26.53 16.20 -36.77
CA ALA A 68 -27.14 15.07 -36.07
C ALA A 68 -26.13 13.92 -35.90
N LEU A 69 -25.46 13.54 -37.00
CA LEU A 69 -24.38 12.56 -36.97
C LEU A 69 -23.24 12.99 -36.05
N ARG A 70 -22.91 14.29 -36.04
CA ARG A 70 -21.87 14.85 -35.16
C ARG A 70 -22.22 14.68 -33.68
N GLU A 71 -23.45 14.99 -33.30
CA GLU A 71 -23.91 14.84 -31.91
C GLU A 71 -23.94 13.37 -31.48
N GLU A 72 -24.46 12.48 -32.33
CA GLU A 72 -24.50 11.05 -32.07
C GLU A 72 -23.10 10.47 -31.88
N THR A 73 -22.15 10.84 -32.75
CA THR A 73 -20.77 10.35 -32.69
C THR A 73 -20.08 10.78 -31.40
N LEU A 74 -20.28 12.03 -30.97
CA LEU A 74 -19.77 12.52 -29.68
C LEU A 74 -20.42 11.81 -28.50
N ARG A 75 -21.74 11.59 -28.54
CA ARG A 75 -22.47 10.88 -27.48
C ARG A 75 -21.92 9.47 -27.28
N ASN A 76 -21.74 8.72 -28.38
CA ASN A 76 -21.20 7.37 -28.36
C ASN A 76 -19.76 7.34 -27.81
N ALA A 77 -18.94 8.33 -28.17
CA ALA A 77 -17.58 8.45 -27.65
C ALA A 77 -17.56 8.73 -26.13
N VAL A 78 -18.44 9.60 -25.64
CA VAL A 78 -18.57 9.92 -24.20
C VAL A 78 -19.04 8.71 -23.41
N GLU A 79 -20.01 7.94 -23.94
CA GLU A 79 -20.47 6.70 -23.30
C GLU A 79 -19.32 5.68 -23.19
N ALA A 80 -18.59 5.46 -24.29
CA ALA A 80 -17.44 4.57 -24.28
C ALA A 80 -16.35 5.02 -23.31
N LEU A 81 -16.01 6.32 -23.29
CA LEU A 81 -15.04 6.88 -22.34
C LEU A 81 -15.47 6.66 -20.89
N THR A 82 -16.77 6.78 -20.59
CA THR A 82 -17.30 6.56 -19.25
C THR A 82 -17.13 5.11 -18.81
N ILE A 83 -17.41 4.16 -19.70
CA ILE A 83 -17.21 2.73 -19.46
C ILE A 83 -15.71 2.43 -19.27
N CYS A 84 -14.86 2.87 -20.20
CA CYS A 84 -13.41 2.66 -20.14
C CYS A 84 -12.80 3.26 -18.87
N ARG A 85 -13.22 4.45 -18.46
CA ARG A 85 -12.77 5.10 -17.22
C ARG A 85 -13.09 4.25 -16.00
N ARG A 86 -14.32 3.71 -15.91
CA ARG A 86 -14.71 2.85 -14.78
C ARG A 86 -13.85 1.60 -14.71
N VAL A 87 -13.71 0.89 -15.84
CA VAL A 87 -12.88 -0.33 -15.91
C VAL A 87 -11.43 -0.04 -15.55
N ALA A 88 -10.85 1.08 -16.01
CA ALA A 88 -9.49 1.46 -15.67
C ALA A 88 -9.32 1.75 -14.17
N LEU A 89 -10.29 2.43 -13.55
CA LEU A 89 -10.27 2.69 -12.11
C LEU A 89 -10.37 1.40 -11.29
N GLU A 90 -11.24 0.48 -11.69
CA GLU A 90 -11.41 -0.84 -11.06
C GLU A 90 -10.11 -1.66 -11.17
N ALA A 91 -9.54 -1.77 -12.37
CA ALA A 91 -8.27 -2.47 -12.59
C ALA A 91 -7.10 -1.85 -11.78
N HIS A 92 -7.04 -0.52 -11.67
CA HIS A 92 -6.05 0.15 -10.82
C HIS A 92 -6.27 -0.11 -9.33
N ALA A 93 -7.52 -0.21 -8.88
CA ALA A 93 -7.84 -0.57 -7.49
C ALA A 93 -7.43 -2.01 -7.19
N GLU A 94 -7.77 -2.95 -8.08
CA GLU A 94 -7.39 -4.37 -7.98
C GLU A 94 -5.87 -4.54 -7.95
N HIS A 95 -5.14 -3.87 -8.85
CA HIS A 95 -3.69 -3.94 -8.86
C HIS A 95 -3.06 -3.40 -7.57
N ARG A 96 -3.58 -2.29 -7.03
CA ARG A 96 -3.12 -1.76 -5.73
C ARG A 96 -3.40 -2.72 -4.59
N GLN A 97 -4.57 -3.34 -4.56
CA GLN A 97 -4.94 -4.30 -3.54
C GLN A 97 -4.08 -5.56 -3.63
N ALA A 98 -3.87 -6.11 -4.82
CA ALA A 98 -3.02 -7.27 -5.05
C ALA A 98 -1.56 -6.99 -4.67
N HIS A 99 -1.05 -5.80 -5.00
CA HIS A 99 0.29 -5.39 -4.59
C HIS A 99 0.41 -5.28 -3.06
N ALA A 100 -0.55 -4.63 -2.40
CA ALA A 100 -0.57 -4.51 -0.94
C ALA A 100 -0.64 -5.90 -0.26
N ALA A 101 -1.47 -6.81 -0.77
CA ALA A 101 -1.53 -8.18 -0.26
C ALA A 101 -0.18 -8.90 -0.42
N ARG A 102 0.47 -8.75 -1.57
CA ARG A 102 1.78 -9.37 -1.80
C ARG A 102 2.87 -8.82 -0.89
N VAL A 103 2.84 -7.52 -0.62
CA VAL A 103 3.75 -6.88 0.33
C VAL A 103 3.55 -7.42 1.74
N GLU A 104 2.29 -7.60 2.18
CA GLU A 104 2.00 -8.19 3.49
C GLU A 104 2.43 -9.66 3.58
N GLU A 105 2.27 -10.44 2.50
CA GLU A 105 2.78 -11.82 2.44
C GLU A 105 4.30 -11.89 2.62
N ILE A 106 5.04 -10.98 1.97
CA ILE A 106 6.50 -10.90 2.12
C ILE A 106 6.88 -10.56 3.56
N ARG A 107 6.16 -9.60 4.17
CA ARG A 107 6.35 -9.21 5.57
C ARG A 107 6.10 -10.39 6.51
N ALA A 108 4.96 -11.08 6.36
CA ALA A 108 4.60 -12.23 7.17
C ALA A 108 5.61 -13.38 7.03
N TYR A 109 6.11 -13.61 5.81
CA TYR A 109 7.15 -14.61 5.57
C TYR A 109 8.45 -14.28 6.31
N ALA A 110 8.91 -13.02 6.25
CA ALA A 110 10.11 -12.59 6.97
C ALA A 110 9.94 -12.74 8.48
N ILE A 111 8.80 -12.33 9.03
CA ILE A 111 8.48 -12.52 10.46
C ILE A 111 8.52 -14.00 10.84
N SER A 112 7.88 -14.88 10.06
CA SER A 112 7.93 -16.33 10.30
C SER A 112 9.36 -16.88 10.29
N LYS A 113 10.22 -16.40 9.37
CA LYS A 113 11.64 -16.79 9.37
C LYS A 113 12.41 -16.29 10.58
N HIS A 114 12.02 -15.17 11.16
CA HIS A 114 12.57 -14.70 12.42
C HIS A 114 12.10 -15.56 13.60
N GLU A 115 10.81 -15.87 13.66
CA GLU A 115 10.21 -16.72 14.70
C GLU A 115 10.79 -18.14 14.68
N ASP A 116 11.10 -18.67 13.49
CA ASP A 116 11.82 -19.94 13.30
C ASP A 116 13.33 -19.86 13.61
N GLY A 117 13.85 -18.69 13.99
CA GLY A 117 15.28 -18.45 14.27
C GLY A 117 16.19 -18.44 13.04
N THR A 118 15.63 -18.43 11.83
CA THR A 118 16.41 -18.41 10.57
C THR A 118 17.06 -17.06 10.31
N ILE A 119 16.40 -15.97 10.69
CA ILE A 119 16.96 -14.61 10.64
C ILE A 119 16.94 -13.99 12.04
N CYS A 120 18.04 -13.33 12.42
CA CYS A 120 18.11 -12.60 13.67
C CYS A 120 17.23 -11.34 13.64
N ARG A 121 17.00 -10.75 14.83
CA ARG A 121 16.18 -9.55 14.99
C ARG A 121 16.69 -8.38 14.15
N ASP A 122 17.98 -8.08 14.23
CA ASP A 122 18.60 -7.00 13.44
C ASP A 122 18.46 -7.24 11.93
N GLY A 123 18.55 -8.51 11.50
CA GLY A 123 18.36 -8.91 10.11
C GLY A 123 16.92 -8.68 9.64
N LEU A 124 15.94 -9.01 10.48
CA LEU A 124 14.53 -8.71 10.20
C LEU A 124 14.28 -7.21 10.14
N ASP A 125 14.73 -6.45 11.14
CA ASP A 125 14.50 -5.00 11.22
C ASP A 125 15.17 -4.27 10.04
N GLY A 126 16.38 -4.68 9.67
CA GLY A 126 17.07 -4.18 8.48
C GLY A 126 16.33 -4.51 7.17
N PHE A 127 15.81 -5.73 7.04
CA PHE A 127 15.00 -6.13 5.88
C PHE A 127 13.72 -5.29 5.79
N LEU A 128 12.94 -5.20 6.87
CA LEU A 128 11.69 -4.44 6.90
C LEU A 128 11.94 -2.96 6.59
N SER A 129 12.96 -2.36 7.20
CA SER A 129 13.33 -0.97 6.94
C SER A 129 13.75 -0.72 5.49
N HIS A 130 14.59 -1.59 4.92
CA HIS A 130 15.06 -1.46 3.53
C HIS A 130 13.91 -1.43 2.52
N PHE A 131 12.86 -2.22 2.75
CA PHE A 131 11.67 -2.27 1.89
C PHE A 131 10.55 -1.32 2.34
N GLY A 132 10.77 -0.48 3.35
CA GLY A 132 9.78 0.47 3.86
C GLY A 132 8.55 -0.20 4.48
N LEU A 133 8.70 -1.42 5.02
CA LEU A 133 7.65 -2.20 5.65
C LEU A 133 7.46 -1.79 7.11
N GLN A 134 6.27 -2.02 7.65
CA GLN A 134 6.01 -1.76 9.05
C GLN A 134 6.90 -2.63 9.96
N PRO A 135 7.52 -2.05 11.00
CA PRO A 135 8.35 -2.79 11.95
C PRO A 135 7.61 -3.98 12.58
N TYR A 136 8.39 -4.96 13.04
CA TYR A 136 7.84 -6.09 13.78
C TYR A 136 7.82 -5.78 15.28
N GLU A 137 6.66 -5.40 15.82
CA GLU A 137 6.50 -5.16 17.25
C GLU A 137 6.04 -6.44 17.96
N THR A 138 6.96 -7.07 18.69
CA THR A 138 6.66 -8.25 19.52
C THR A 138 5.97 -7.82 20.81
N ARG A 139 4.69 -8.16 20.96
CA ARG A 139 3.98 -8.03 22.25
C ARG A 139 4.21 -9.28 23.09
N VAL A 140 5.44 -9.45 23.59
CA VAL A 140 5.72 -10.54 24.53
C VAL A 140 5.32 -10.07 25.93
N ARG A 141 4.30 -10.73 26.49
CA ARG A 141 3.93 -10.56 27.89
C ARG A 141 4.47 -11.75 28.67
N VAL A 142 5.51 -11.54 29.46
CA VAL A 142 6.09 -12.57 30.33
C VAL A 142 5.40 -12.49 31.69
N THR A 143 4.94 -13.63 32.20
CA THR A 143 4.44 -13.78 33.58
C THR A 143 5.13 -14.99 34.19
N TYR A 144 5.80 -14.81 35.32
CA TYR A 144 6.48 -15.88 36.05
C TYR A 144 6.20 -15.73 37.55
N THR A 145 6.32 -16.85 38.27
CA THR A 145 6.23 -16.92 39.72
C THR A 145 7.50 -17.58 40.23
N ILE A 146 8.26 -16.90 41.08
CA ILE A 146 9.43 -17.46 41.77
C ILE A 146 8.99 -17.76 43.20
N SER A 147 9.06 -19.02 43.60
CA SER A 147 8.91 -19.44 44.98
C SER A 147 10.24 -19.95 45.50
N GLY A 148 10.61 -19.51 46.69
CA GLY A 148 11.82 -19.92 47.38
C GLY A 148 11.64 -19.76 48.88
N SER A 149 12.38 -20.56 49.64
CA SER A 149 12.51 -20.43 51.08
C SER A 149 13.96 -20.11 51.38
N TYR A 150 14.20 -19.15 52.27
CA TYR A 150 15.52 -18.87 52.78
C TYR A 150 15.43 -18.75 54.31
N GLU A 151 16.49 -19.17 54.98
CA GLU A 151 16.61 -19.17 56.43
C GLU A 151 17.58 -18.07 56.81
N VAL A 152 17.22 -17.27 57.82
CA VAL A 152 18.06 -16.18 58.33
C VAL A 152 18.37 -16.49 59.79
N GLU A 153 19.64 -16.67 60.10
CA GLU A 153 20.11 -16.83 61.48
C GLU A 153 20.26 -15.43 62.12
N ASP A 154 19.77 -15.29 63.36
CA ASP A 154 19.93 -14.09 64.20
C ASP A 154 19.33 -12.77 63.65
N SER A 155 18.17 -12.82 62.99
CA SER A 155 17.41 -11.62 62.58
C SER A 155 16.02 -11.57 63.20
N SER A 156 15.49 -10.37 63.48
CA SER A 156 14.06 -10.20 63.80
C SER A 156 13.20 -10.44 62.55
N GLU A 157 11.96 -10.87 62.77
CA GLU A 157 10.97 -11.08 61.70
C GLU A 157 10.81 -9.85 60.78
N GLU A 158 10.77 -8.65 61.37
CA GLU A 158 10.68 -7.39 60.62
C GLU A 158 11.91 -7.17 59.73
N ALA A 159 13.12 -7.46 60.23
CA ALA A 159 14.35 -7.28 59.46
C ALA A 159 14.47 -8.29 58.31
N ALA A 160 14.10 -9.56 58.55
CA ALA A 160 14.08 -10.58 57.51
C ALA A 160 13.08 -10.24 56.41
N THR A 161 11.89 -9.73 56.77
CA THR A 161 10.86 -9.34 55.79
C THR A 161 11.33 -8.17 54.92
N GLU A 162 11.91 -7.13 55.52
CA GLU A 162 12.42 -5.96 54.78
C GLU A 162 13.57 -6.34 53.81
N ASP A 163 14.47 -7.23 54.25
CA ASP A 163 15.55 -7.73 53.40
C ASP A 163 15.01 -8.61 52.26
N ALA A 164 13.98 -9.43 52.50
CA ALA A 164 13.30 -10.19 51.45
C ALA A 164 12.76 -9.26 50.36
N GLU A 165 11.98 -8.26 50.76
CA GLU A 165 11.36 -7.30 49.83
C GLU A 165 12.40 -6.53 49.02
N LYS A 166 13.57 -6.26 49.60
CA LYS A 166 14.62 -5.47 48.99
C LYS A 166 15.56 -6.25 48.08
N TYR A 167 15.86 -7.51 48.42
CA TYR A 167 16.91 -8.29 47.75
C TYR A 167 16.40 -9.50 46.96
N LEU A 168 15.19 -10.02 47.23
CA LEU A 168 14.57 -11.07 46.41
C LEU A 168 13.78 -10.48 45.23
N VAL A 169 14.47 -9.68 44.43
CA VAL A 169 13.94 -9.16 43.16
C VAL A 169 14.46 -10.02 42.02
N PRO A 170 13.61 -10.49 41.10
CA PRO A 170 14.05 -11.21 39.90
C PRO A 170 15.00 -10.34 39.06
N ASP A 171 16.13 -10.93 38.66
CA ASP A 171 17.04 -10.31 37.71
C ASP A 171 16.46 -10.41 36.29
N LEU A 172 16.03 -9.27 35.75
CA LEU A 172 15.44 -9.16 34.42
C LEU A 172 16.41 -8.61 33.37
N THR A 173 17.69 -8.44 33.72
CA THR A 173 18.70 -7.86 32.80
C THR A 173 18.96 -8.71 31.55
N GLY A 174 18.55 -9.99 31.56
CA GLY A 174 18.64 -10.89 30.41
C GLY A 174 17.42 -10.91 29.49
N LEU A 175 16.37 -10.12 29.78
CA LEU A 175 15.18 -10.03 28.93
C LEU A 175 15.24 -8.77 28.05
N ASP A 176 15.30 -8.96 26.73
CA ASP A 176 15.19 -7.85 25.77
C ASP A 176 13.74 -7.35 25.66
N ASN A 177 13.56 -6.03 25.59
CA ASN A 177 12.27 -5.34 25.32
C ASN A 177 11.12 -5.68 26.30
N VAL A 178 11.42 -5.75 27.59
CA VAL A 178 10.37 -5.70 28.61
C VAL A 178 9.81 -4.28 28.65
N ASP A 179 8.54 -4.11 28.28
CA ASP A 179 7.87 -2.81 28.29
C ASP A 179 7.89 -2.24 29.73
N ASP A 180 8.24 -0.96 29.89
CA ASP A 180 8.53 -0.29 31.18
C ASP A 180 7.36 -0.34 32.19
N TYR A 181 6.17 -0.76 31.72
CA TYR A 181 4.94 -0.90 32.52
C TYR A 181 4.37 -2.34 32.57
N SER A 182 5.09 -3.33 32.04
CA SER A 182 4.60 -4.72 31.93
C SER A 182 5.00 -5.61 33.11
N THR A 183 5.91 -5.14 33.97
CA THR A 183 6.38 -5.88 35.13
C THR A 183 5.58 -5.56 36.37
N SER A 184 4.66 -6.45 36.75
CA SER A 184 4.10 -6.54 38.08
C SER A 184 4.71 -7.74 38.80
N PHE A 185 5.31 -7.54 39.97
CA PHE A 185 5.76 -8.63 40.82
C PHE A 185 4.99 -8.60 42.13
N GLU A 186 4.62 -9.78 42.63
CA GLU A 186 3.96 -9.97 43.92
C GLU A 186 4.85 -10.90 44.75
N LEU A 187 5.30 -10.42 45.90
CA LEU A 187 6.10 -11.20 46.85
C LEU A 187 5.20 -11.63 48.01
N THR A 188 5.17 -12.93 48.29
CA THR A 188 4.51 -13.46 49.49
C THR A 188 5.58 -14.05 50.41
N VAL A 189 5.81 -13.41 51.56
CA VAL A 189 6.73 -13.90 52.59
C VAL A 189 5.93 -14.70 53.61
N ASN A 190 6.32 -15.96 53.84
CA ASN A 190 5.76 -16.78 54.92
C ASN A 190 6.87 -17.05 55.93
N VAL A 191 6.69 -16.58 57.15
CA VAL A 191 7.62 -16.81 58.26
C VAL A 191 7.16 -18.04 59.03
N SER A 192 8.06 -18.98 59.24
CA SER A 192 7.83 -20.14 60.10
C SER A 192 8.85 -20.15 61.22
N GLU A 193 8.40 -20.00 62.46
CA GLU A 193 9.24 -20.20 63.64
C GLU A 193 9.63 -21.68 63.74
N THR A 194 10.92 -21.97 63.87
CA THR A 194 11.39 -23.29 64.29
C THR A 194 11.33 -23.31 65.81
N GLU A 195 10.34 -24.03 66.37
CA GLU A 195 10.34 -24.36 67.81
C GLU A 195 11.56 -25.23 68.11
N GLY A 196 12.58 -24.64 68.75
CA GLY A 196 13.74 -25.32 69.34
C GLY A 196 13.56 -25.56 70.82
#